data_AF-A0A8J4FFH0-F1
#
_entry.id   AF-A0A8J4FFH0-F1
#
_cell.length_a   1.000
_cell.length_b   1.000
_cell.length_c   1.000
_cell.angle_alpha   90.00
_cell.angle_beta   90.00
_cell.angle_gamma   90.00
#
_symmetry.space_group_name_H-M   'P 1'
#
loop_
_entity.id
_entity.type
_entity.pdbx_description
1 polymer ?
#
loop_
_entity_poly.entity_id
_entity_poly.type
_entity_poly.pdbx_seq_one_letter_code
_entity_poly.pdbx_strand_id
1 'polypeptide(L)'
;CLMLLRNCSPSEATAFQLALRLLTALLLQPKLRRGLKAELGAFYPLLLLRPLEVEQMGPTELAPVASAVPCLAALCSEPQLLVDLFVNYDCDLKAPNLYERTLQALSRLSKRMELDGPPPPAGPKQQELAKQLASVRDGALRCLLSVVRCLDVWSAPLKEQGPEGAEKPDGSGGLQPGGRETATGPQDDTKESESDSGAGSWATVSAGTGTGLRANGSTTAAGGGASEAERFEAVKVTKSSLARGLSMFNGGKPVKAMRFLISRGVVEDSPAGVAVFLRAHAADLDPAAMGEYLGHHEDLELAAMHAYVDQERYGGMSIDAALRSFLMPFRLPGEAQKIDRLMEAFAERYVRDNPGVFRNADAAYVLAFAVIMLNTDAHNPLAERRLDRAGFVAMTSLPTEDGGGGTYEPALPVRELEGIYDRIVAKEIVVRSAPVGGGGGG
;
A
#
# COMPACT_ATOMS: atom_id res chain seq x y z
N CYS A 1 4.72 18.90 6.84
CA CYS A 1 3.88 18.36 7.94
C CYS A 1 4.47 17.13 8.64
N LEU A 2 5.14 16.19 7.95
CA LEU A 2 5.72 14.97 8.55
C LEU A 2 6.76 15.26 9.67
N MET A 3 7.58 16.31 9.54
CA MET A 3 8.52 16.74 10.58
C MET A 3 7.80 17.31 11.83
N LEU A 4 6.70 18.05 11.64
CA LEU A 4 5.86 18.53 12.74
C LEU A 4 5.18 17.37 13.47
N LEU A 5 4.69 16.38 12.71
CA LEU A 5 4.12 15.13 13.25
C LEU A 5 5.11 14.29 14.04
N ARG A 6 6.35 14.17 13.54
CA ARG A 6 7.44 13.49 14.26
C ARG A 6 7.76 14.16 15.60
N ASN A 7 7.54 15.48 15.68
CA ASN A 7 7.72 16.27 16.88
C ASN A 7 6.49 16.26 17.81
N CYS A 8 5.30 15.87 17.34
CA CYS A 8 4.14 15.52 18.18
C CYS A 8 4.32 14.13 18.82
N SER A 9 5.47 13.93 19.45
CA SER A 9 5.81 12.70 20.18
C SER A 9 5.07 12.68 21.53
N PRO A 10 4.68 11.51 22.03
CA PRO A 10 4.13 11.36 23.38
C PRO A 10 5.06 11.85 24.51
N SER A 11 6.31 12.19 24.20
CA SER A 11 7.29 12.75 25.14
C SER A 11 6.91 14.14 25.67
N GLU A 12 6.15 14.95 24.93
CA GLU A 12 5.65 16.25 25.39
C GLU A 12 4.13 16.18 25.58
N ALA A 13 3.69 15.92 26.82
CA ALA A 13 2.31 15.60 27.13
C ALA A 13 1.31 16.69 26.70
N THR A 14 1.67 17.97 26.88
CA THR A 14 0.79 19.10 26.56
C THR A 14 0.58 19.23 25.05
N ALA A 15 1.67 19.19 24.28
CA ALA A 15 1.60 19.28 22.82
C ALA A 15 0.84 18.09 22.23
N PHE A 16 1.05 16.89 22.77
CA PHE A 16 0.35 15.69 22.34
C PHE A 16 -1.16 15.77 22.60
N GLN A 17 -1.59 16.23 23.78
CA GLN A 17 -3.01 16.42 24.11
C GLN A 17 -3.70 17.46 23.23
N LEU A 18 -3.01 18.58 22.92
CA LEU A 18 -3.53 19.58 21.99
C LEU A 18 -3.68 19.04 20.57
N ALA A 19 -2.70 18.27 20.10
CA ALA A 19 -2.76 17.63 18.78
C ALA A 19 -3.92 16.63 18.69
N LEU A 20 -4.13 15.81 19.73
CA LEU A 20 -5.26 14.88 19.82
C LEU A 20 -6.62 15.62 19.77
N ARG A 21 -6.76 16.70 20.54
CA ARG A 21 -7.99 17.51 20.54
C ARG A 21 -8.27 18.16 19.19
N LEU A 22 -7.24 18.70 18.54
CA LEU A 22 -7.36 19.28 17.21
C LEU A 22 -7.79 18.23 16.18
N LEU A 23 -7.13 17.07 16.15
CA LEU A 23 -7.49 15.97 15.26
C LEU A 23 -8.93 15.50 15.51
N THR A 24 -9.33 15.38 16.78
CA THR A 24 -10.69 14.99 17.17
C THR A 24 -11.71 15.98 16.66
N ALA A 25 -11.47 17.29 16.87
CA ALA A 25 -12.34 18.34 16.37
C ALA A 25 -12.45 18.32 14.84
N LEU A 26 -11.35 18.11 14.11
CA LEU A 26 -11.34 18.00 12.65
C LEU A 26 -12.15 16.79 12.16
N LEU A 27 -11.99 15.62 12.79
CA LEU A 27 -12.69 14.39 12.43
C LEU A 27 -14.18 14.45 12.74
N LEU A 28 -14.59 15.19 13.78
CA LEU A 28 -16.00 15.41 14.08
C LEU A 28 -16.68 16.41 13.13
N GLN A 29 -15.96 17.08 12.23
CA GLN A 29 -16.53 18.02 11.25
C GLN A 29 -16.72 17.35 9.88
N PRO A 30 -17.95 17.00 9.47
CA PRO A 30 -18.21 16.27 8.22
C PRO A 30 -17.68 16.97 6.95
N LYS A 31 -17.72 18.30 6.92
CA LYS A 31 -17.28 19.10 5.77
C LYS A 31 -15.76 19.03 5.54
N LEU A 32 -14.98 18.91 6.61
CA LEU A 32 -13.52 18.89 6.52
C LEU A 32 -12.99 17.49 6.17
N ARG A 33 -13.70 16.43 6.57
CA ARG A 33 -13.30 15.04 6.31
C ARG A 33 -13.12 14.73 4.82
N ARG A 34 -14.01 15.23 3.97
CA ARG A 34 -13.99 14.93 2.52
C ARG A 34 -12.73 15.44 1.81
N GLY A 35 -12.18 16.56 2.27
CA GLY A 35 -11.01 17.20 1.65
C GLY A 35 -9.66 16.72 2.19
N LEU A 36 -9.65 15.95 3.28
CA LEU A 36 -8.44 15.61 4.03
C LEU A 36 -8.17 14.11 4.12
N LYS A 37 -8.65 13.31 3.15
CA LYS A 37 -8.53 11.83 3.21
C LYS A 37 -7.08 11.38 3.36
N ALA A 38 -6.14 11.93 2.58
CA ALA A 38 -4.73 11.53 2.63
C ALA A 38 -4.08 11.94 3.96
N GLU A 39 -4.36 13.15 4.42
CA GLU A 39 -3.86 13.72 5.66
C GLU A 39 -4.36 12.96 6.88
N LEU A 40 -5.66 12.66 6.93
CA LEU A 40 -6.26 11.84 7.98
C LEU A 40 -5.70 10.41 7.99
N GLY A 41 -5.41 9.85 6.79
CA GLY A 41 -4.72 8.57 6.65
C GLY A 41 -3.33 8.54 7.26
N ALA A 42 -2.65 9.69 7.33
CA ALA A 42 -1.35 9.83 7.98
C ALA A 42 -1.46 10.19 9.47
N PHE A 43 -2.36 11.13 9.82
CA PHE A 43 -2.51 11.65 11.18
C PHE A 43 -3.15 10.65 12.15
N TYR A 44 -4.17 9.92 11.69
CA TYR A 44 -4.91 9.00 12.54
C TYR A 44 -4.02 7.86 13.09
N PRO A 45 -3.21 7.16 12.27
CA PRO A 45 -2.27 6.18 12.81
C PRO A 45 -1.26 6.76 13.80
N LEU A 46 -0.72 7.94 13.52
CA LEU A 46 0.36 8.53 14.30
C LEU A 46 -0.09 9.02 15.67
N LEU A 47 -1.26 9.67 15.75
CA LEU A 47 -1.74 10.30 16.97
C LEU A 47 -2.68 9.40 17.77
N LEU A 48 -3.58 8.65 17.10
CA LEU A 48 -4.61 7.86 17.77
C LEU A 48 -4.27 6.37 17.87
N LEU A 49 -3.63 5.74 16.88
CA LEU A 49 -3.35 4.30 16.93
C LEU A 49 -2.00 3.96 17.56
N ARG A 50 -0.94 4.69 17.21
CA ARG A 50 0.42 4.43 17.70
C ARG A 50 0.52 4.31 19.23
N PRO A 51 -0.13 5.18 20.04
CA PRO A 51 -0.10 5.02 21.50
C PRO A 51 -0.80 3.73 21.97
N LEU A 52 -1.80 3.24 21.25
CA LEU A 52 -2.63 2.10 21.63
C LEU A 52 -2.09 0.75 21.10
N GLU A 53 -1.23 0.79 20.08
CA GLU A 53 -0.66 -0.39 19.42
C GLU A 53 0.67 -0.86 20.05
N VAL A 54 0.98 -0.39 21.25
CA VAL A 54 2.18 -0.81 21.97
C VAL A 54 2.01 -2.24 22.49
N GLU A 55 2.97 -3.12 22.19
CA GLU A 55 2.95 -4.51 22.64
C GLU A 55 3.10 -4.62 24.17
N GLN A 56 4.07 -3.91 24.73
CA GLN A 56 4.34 -3.85 26.17
C GLN A 56 3.91 -2.48 26.71
N MET A 57 2.92 -2.46 27.60
CA MET A 57 2.37 -1.23 28.17
C MET A 57 2.80 -1.13 29.63
N GLY A 58 3.86 -0.35 29.86
CA GLY A 58 4.32 0.02 31.18
C GLY A 58 3.69 1.34 31.67
N PRO A 59 4.20 1.88 32.79
CA PRO A 59 3.73 3.15 33.36
C PRO A 59 3.90 4.35 32.42
N THR A 60 4.94 4.37 31.59
CA THR A 60 5.27 5.48 30.69
C THR A 60 4.29 5.56 29.52
N GLU A 61 3.88 4.41 29.00
CA GLU A 61 3.02 4.26 27.84
C GLU A 61 1.54 4.48 28.19
N LEU A 62 1.15 4.28 29.46
CA LEU A 62 -0.23 4.43 29.92
C LEU A 62 -0.75 5.88 29.77
N ALA A 63 0.09 6.89 29.98
CA ALA A 63 -0.34 8.29 29.94
C ALA A 63 -0.78 8.76 28.52
N PRO A 64 -0.01 8.47 27.45
CA PRO A 64 -0.47 8.68 26.08
C PRO A 64 -1.77 7.93 25.74
N VAL A 65 -1.91 6.66 26.15
CA VAL A 65 -3.12 5.86 25.95
C VAL A 65 -4.33 6.50 26.63
N ALA A 66 -4.17 6.89 27.90
CA ALA A 66 -5.22 7.55 28.67
C ALA A 66 -5.67 8.89 28.07
N SER A 67 -4.79 9.58 27.33
CA SER A 67 -5.14 10.80 26.61
C SER A 67 -5.88 10.52 25.28
N ALA A 68 -5.53 9.44 24.58
CA ALA A 68 -6.09 9.09 23.28
C ALA A 68 -7.47 8.41 23.37
N VAL A 69 -7.70 7.56 24.38
CA VAL A 69 -8.96 6.79 24.51
C VAL A 69 -10.21 7.67 24.61
N PRO A 70 -10.25 8.77 25.39
CA PRO A 70 -11.41 9.67 25.41
C PRO A 70 -11.69 10.33 24.06
N CYS A 71 -10.63 10.65 23.30
CA CYS A 71 -10.76 11.18 21.95
C CYS A 71 -11.39 10.14 21.02
N LEU A 72 -10.90 8.90 21.04
CA LEU A 72 -11.49 7.79 20.30
C LEU A 72 -12.95 7.53 20.70
N ALA A 73 -13.29 7.63 21.98
CA ALA A 73 -14.67 7.47 22.42
C ALA A 73 -15.60 8.52 21.80
N ALA A 74 -15.16 9.78 21.71
CA ALA A 74 -15.92 10.83 21.02
C ALA A 74 -16.07 10.53 19.52
N LEU A 75 -15.01 10.04 18.87
CA LEU A 75 -15.04 9.66 17.45
C LEU A 75 -15.95 8.45 17.18
N CYS A 76 -15.87 7.40 18.00
CA CYS A 76 -16.71 6.21 17.88
C CYS A 76 -18.19 6.48 18.19
N SER A 77 -18.50 7.61 18.85
CA SER A 77 -19.88 8.04 19.08
C SER A 77 -20.54 8.65 17.84
N GLU A 78 -19.78 8.90 16.77
CA GLU A 78 -20.29 9.42 15.48
C GLU A 78 -20.39 8.27 14.44
N PRO A 79 -21.61 7.76 14.16
CA PRO A 79 -21.79 6.59 13.29
C PRO A 79 -21.26 6.80 11.88
N GLN A 80 -21.42 7.99 11.30
CA GLN A 80 -20.94 8.26 9.94
C GLN A 80 -19.42 8.20 9.86
N LEU A 81 -18.70 8.59 10.91
CA LEU A 81 -17.25 8.54 10.93
C LEU A 81 -16.72 7.11 10.92
N LEU A 82 -17.37 6.19 11.66
CA LEU A 82 -16.99 4.78 11.65
C LEU A 82 -17.14 4.16 10.26
N VAL A 83 -18.22 4.50 9.56
CA VAL A 83 -18.43 4.08 8.16
C VAL A 83 -17.40 4.71 7.23
N ASP A 84 -17.13 6.01 7.39
CA ASP A 84 -16.12 6.70 6.58
C ASP A 84 -14.72 6.11 6.79
N LEU A 85 -14.37 5.69 8.01
CA LEU A 85 -13.11 4.99 8.29
C LEU A 85 -13.05 3.64 7.57
N PHE A 86 -14.14 2.87 7.59
CA PHE A 86 -14.20 1.58 6.90
C PHE A 86 -14.11 1.75 5.38
N VAL A 87 -15.00 2.54 4.78
CA VAL A 87 -15.12 2.69 3.33
C VAL A 87 -13.90 3.38 2.72
N ASN A 88 -13.38 4.44 3.34
CA ASN A 88 -12.31 5.21 2.73
C ASN A 88 -10.91 4.61 2.95
N TYR A 89 -10.74 3.73 3.94
CA TYR A 89 -9.42 3.26 4.36
C TYR A 89 -9.28 1.73 4.36
N ASP A 90 -10.21 1.00 4.97
CA ASP A 90 -10.17 -0.47 4.98
C ASP A 90 -10.53 -1.05 3.61
N CYS A 91 -11.47 -0.41 2.91
CA CYS A 91 -11.92 -0.81 1.57
C CYS A 91 -11.11 -0.18 0.42
N ASP A 92 -10.10 0.63 0.70
CA ASP A 92 -9.20 1.19 -0.31
C ASP A 92 -7.87 0.40 -0.31
N LEU A 93 -7.49 -0.16 -1.47
CA LEU A 93 -6.29 -0.99 -1.62
C LEU A 93 -5.00 -0.24 -1.25
N LYS A 94 -4.95 1.08 -1.43
CA LYS A 94 -3.75 1.90 -1.22
C LYS A 94 -3.70 2.57 0.16
N ALA A 95 -4.77 2.45 0.95
CA ALA A 95 -4.89 3.12 2.24
C ALA A 95 -4.60 2.16 3.42
N PRO A 96 -4.25 2.65 4.62
CA PRO A 96 -4.10 1.79 5.81
C PRO A 96 -5.46 1.29 6.34
N ASN A 97 -5.55 0.11 6.97
CA ASN A 97 -6.80 -0.39 7.57
C ASN A 97 -7.11 0.30 8.93
N LEU A 98 -7.55 1.56 8.90
CA LEU A 98 -7.76 2.36 10.11
C LEU A 98 -8.89 1.83 11.01
N TYR A 99 -10.00 1.36 10.43
CA TYR A 99 -11.14 0.87 11.20
C TYR A 99 -10.79 -0.43 11.91
N GLU A 100 -10.26 -1.42 11.18
CA GLU A 100 -9.82 -2.70 11.76
C GLU A 100 -8.75 -2.51 12.85
N ARG A 101 -7.73 -1.68 12.60
CA ARG A 101 -6.68 -1.41 13.58
C ARG A 101 -7.22 -0.76 14.85
N THR A 102 -8.20 0.14 14.72
CA THR A 102 -8.89 0.75 15.86
C THR A 102 -9.58 -0.32 16.71
N LEU A 103 -10.34 -1.23 16.07
CA LEU A 103 -11.04 -2.31 16.79
C LEU A 103 -10.07 -3.28 17.49
N GLN A 104 -8.98 -3.66 16.81
CA GLN A 104 -7.96 -4.54 17.39
C GLN A 104 -7.27 -3.88 18.59
N ALA A 105 -6.91 -2.60 18.48
CA ALA A 105 -6.30 -1.84 19.56
C ALA A 105 -7.24 -1.73 20.78
N LEU A 106 -8.51 -1.35 20.56
CA LEU A 106 -9.51 -1.27 21.62
C LEU A 106 -9.79 -2.65 22.26
N SER A 107 -9.85 -3.73 21.46
CA SER A 107 -10.02 -5.09 21.97
C SER A 107 -8.84 -5.57 22.80
N ARG A 108 -7.61 -5.13 22.51
CA ARG A 108 -6.44 -5.48 23.33
C ARG A 108 -6.48 -4.73 24.65
N LEU A 109 -6.79 -3.44 24.61
CA LEU A 109 -6.90 -2.59 25.80
C LEU A 109 -8.00 -3.06 26.75
N SER A 110 -9.16 -3.46 26.23
CA SER A 110 -10.28 -3.93 27.05
C SER A 110 -9.96 -5.22 27.82
N LYS A 111 -9.04 -6.04 27.30
CA LYS A 111 -8.59 -7.31 27.91
C LYS A 111 -7.42 -7.15 28.87
N ARG A 112 -6.82 -5.95 28.95
CA ARG A 112 -5.61 -5.73 29.75
C ARG A 112 -5.95 -5.56 31.23
N MET A 113 -5.43 -6.45 32.07
CA MET A 113 -5.66 -6.43 33.52
C MET A 113 -4.53 -5.73 34.29
N GLU A 114 -3.29 -5.81 33.80
CA GLU A 114 -2.10 -5.30 34.48
C GLU A 114 -1.14 -4.61 33.49
N LEU A 115 -0.20 -3.82 34.04
CA LEU A 115 0.88 -3.20 33.29
C LEU A 115 2.08 -4.15 33.21
N ASP A 116 2.85 -4.04 32.14
CA ASP A 116 4.10 -4.80 32.01
C ASP A 116 5.21 -4.19 32.87
N GLY A 117 6.09 -5.06 33.37
CA GLY A 117 7.22 -4.68 34.22
C GLY A 117 6.94 -4.85 35.72
N PRO A 118 7.95 -4.58 36.56
CA PRO A 118 7.81 -4.74 38.01
C PRO A 118 6.80 -3.73 38.56
N PRO A 119 5.85 -4.16 39.42
CA PRO A 119 4.89 -3.25 40.02
C PRO A 119 5.62 -2.22 40.89
N PRO A 120 5.20 -0.94 40.88
CA PRO A 120 5.74 0.04 41.79
C PRO A 120 5.43 -0.36 43.24
N PRO A 121 6.23 0.09 44.22
CA PRO A 121 6.01 -0.24 45.63
C PRO A 121 4.59 0.15 46.08
N ALA A 122 4.01 -0.69 46.94
CA ALA A 122 2.67 -0.52 47.47
C ALA A 122 2.50 0.88 48.05
N GLY A 123 1.57 1.65 47.48
CA GLY A 123 1.39 3.05 47.83
C GLY A 123 0.48 3.81 46.87
N PRO A 124 0.36 5.14 47.04
CA PRO A 124 -0.59 5.96 46.27
C PRO A 124 -0.32 5.93 44.76
N LYS A 125 0.95 5.83 44.35
CA LYS A 125 1.33 5.73 42.92
C LYS A 125 0.79 4.46 42.27
N GLN A 126 0.88 3.31 42.94
CA GLN A 126 0.35 2.05 42.41
C GLN A 126 -1.17 2.11 42.27
N GLN A 127 -1.86 2.71 43.25
CA GLN A 127 -3.31 2.86 43.20
C GLN A 127 -3.76 3.81 42.08
N GLU A 128 -3.01 4.88 41.82
CA GLU A 128 -3.31 5.82 40.74
C GLU A 128 -3.13 5.18 39.35
N LEU A 129 -2.03 4.46 39.14
CA LEU A 129 -1.79 3.69 37.92
C LEU A 129 -2.90 2.65 37.67
N ALA A 130 -3.34 1.95 38.71
CA ALA A 130 -4.43 0.99 38.62
C ALA A 130 -5.77 1.66 38.25
N LYS A 131 -6.08 2.82 38.84
CA LYS A 131 -7.28 3.61 38.49
C LYS A 131 -7.24 4.10 37.04
N GLN A 132 -6.09 4.59 36.60
CA GLN A 132 -5.91 5.07 35.22
C GLN A 132 -6.03 3.92 34.20
N LEU A 133 -5.47 2.75 34.50
CA LEU A 133 -5.63 1.55 33.67
C LEU A 133 -7.10 1.10 33.61
N ALA A 134 -7.81 1.11 34.75
CA ALA A 134 -9.24 0.79 34.79
C ALA A 134 -10.08 1.77 33.94
N SER A 135 -9.75 3.07 33.98
CA SER A 135 -10.38 4.11 33.16
C SER A 135 -10.13 3.88 31.66
N VAL A 136 -8.90 3.55 31.26
CA VAL A 136 -8.56 3.18 29.89
C VAL A 136 -9.37 1.98 29.42
N ARG A 137 -9.50 0.95 30.25
CA ARG A 137 -10.28 -0.26 29.95
C ARG A 137 -11.77 0.05 29.76
N ASP A 138 -12.34 0.84 30.66
CA ASP A 138 -13.74 1.29 30.57
C ASP A 138 -13.97 2.11 29.29
N GLY A 139 -13.08 3.06 29.00
CA GLY A 139 -13.12 3.85 27.78
C GLY A 139 -13.05 2.98 26.51
N ALA A 140 -12.18 1.97 26.48
CA ALA A 140 -12.08 1.04 25.35
C ALA A 140 -13.36 0.23 25.15
N LEU A 141 -13.98 -0.26 26.24
CA LEU A 141 -15.27 -0.96 26.18
C LEU A 141 -16.40 -0.06 25.68
N ARG A 142 -16.45 1.21 26.10
CA ARG A 142 -17.44 2.18 25.58
C ARG A 142 -17.27 2.45 24.09
N CYS A 143 -16.02 2.52 23.61
CA CYS A 143 -15.76 2.66 22.18
C CYS A 143 -16.29 1.45 21.40
N LEU A 144 -15.97 0.23 21.85
CA LEU A 144 -16.47 -1.01 21.23
C LEU A 144 -18.00 -1.09 21.25
N LEU A 145 -18.63 -0.71 22.36
CA LEU A 145 -20.09 -0.64 22.44
C LEU A 145 -20.68 0.38 21.46
N SER A 146 -20.02 1.53 21.28
CA SER A 146 -20.45 2.57 20.32
C SER A 146 -20.34 2.08 18.88
N VAL A 147 -19.31 1.28 18.57
CA VAL A 147 -19.20 0.60 17.27
C VAL A 147 -20.36 -0.37 17.05
N VAL A 148 -20.70 -1.19 18.05
CA VAL A 148 -21.84 -2.12 17.95
C VAL A 148 -23.15 -1.37 17.77
N ARG A 149 -23.35 -0.26 18.50
CA ARG A 149 -24.53 0.61 18.34
C ARG A 149 -24.59 1.25 16.95
N CYS A 150 -23.45 1.65 16.39
CA CYS A 150 -23.37 2.15 15.02
C CYS A 150 -23.87 1.12 14.01
N LEU A 151 -23.49 -0.15 14.16
CA LEU A 151 -23.99 -1.22 13.30
C LEU A 151 -25.51 -1.40 13.43
N ASP A 152 -26.05 -1.27 14.64
CA ASP A 152 -27.50 -1.34 14.86
C ASP A 152 -28.24 -0.19 14.15
N VAL A 153 -27.77 1.05 14.31
CA VAL A 153 -28.31 2.25 13.64
C VAL A 153 -28.31 2.09 12.11
N TRP A 154 -27.21 1.59 11.53
CA TRP A 154 -27.10 1.38 10.09
C TRP A 154 -27.87 0.18 9.57
N SER A 155 -28.13 -0.82 10.41
CA SER A 155 -28.94 -1.99 10.05
C SER A 155 -30.45 -1.77 10.18
N ALA A 156 -30.89 -0.71 10.88
CA ALA A 156 -32.31 -0.42 11.10
C ALA A 156 -33.13 -0.36 9.79
N PRO A 157 -32.68 0.31 8.71
CA PRO A 157 -33.41 0.33 7.44
C PRO A 157 -33.56 -1.06 6.78
N LEU A 158 -32.66 -2.00 7.08
CA LEU A 158 -32.74 -3.38 6.57
C LEU A 158 -33.73 -4.23 7.37
N LYS A 159 -33.92 -3.93 8.65
CA LYS A 159 -34.89 -4.62 9.53
C LYS A 159 -36.33 -4.24 9.19
N GLU A 160 -36.55 -3.00 8.75
CA GLU A 160 -37.87 -2.49 8.33
C GLU A 160 -38.32 -3.02 6.95
N GLN A 161 -37.44 -3.70 6.20
CA GLN A 161 -37.74 -4.28 4.88
C GLN A 161 -37.95 -5.81 4.90
N GLY A 162 -38.12 -6.42 6.07
CA GLY A 162 -38.52 -7.83 6.22
C GLY A 162 -40.00 -8.07 5.85
N PRO A 163 -40.41 -9.31 5.51
CA PRO A 163 -41.69 -9.58 4.84
C PRO A 163 -42.88 -9.31 5.78
N GLU A 164 -43.66 -8.27 5.49
CA GLU A 164 -45.00 -8.08 6.05
C GLU A 164 -45.91 -9.20 5.52
N GLY A 165 -46.13 -10.22 6.36
CA GLY A 165 -46.96 -11.37 6.02
C GLY A 165 -47.17 -12.29 7.22
N ALA A 166 -47.59 -11.75 8.36
CA ALA A 166 -48.17 -12.53 9.44
C ALA A 166 -49.42 -11.81 9.94
N GLU A 167 -50.56 -12.26 9.41
CA GLU A 167 -51.91 -11.85 9.78
C GLU A 167 -52.10 -11.86 11.31
N LYS A 168 -52.68 -10.79 11.85
CA LYS A 168 -53.39 -10.87 13.13
C LYS A 168 -54.83 -11.31 12.84
N PRO A 169 -55.38 -12.27 13.60
CA PRO A 169 -56.78 -12.66 13.42
C PRO A 169 -57.68 -11.57 13.98
N ASP A 170 -58.65 -11.20 13.15
CA ASP A 170 -59.71 -10.25 13.44
C ASP A 170 -60.69 -10.86 14.46
N GLY A 171 -61.12 -10.08 15.45
CA GLY A 171 -61.92 -10.55 16.57
C GLY A 171 -62.49 -9.42 17.43
N SER A 172 -63.60 -8.87 16.94
CA SER A 172 -64.52 -7.87 17.51
C SER A 172 -64.65 -7.76 19.03
N GLY A 173 -64.80 -6.52 19.54
CA GLY A 173 -65.68 -6.23 20.69
C GLY A 173 -65.34 -5.02 21.57
N GLY A 174 -65.93 -3.86 21.29
CA GLY A 174 -66.60 -3.05 22.32
C GLY A 174 -65.86 -1.91 23.07
N LEU A 175 -66.44 -0.71 22.90
CA LEU A 175 -66.68 0.36 23.89
C LEU A 175 -65.61 1.45 24.14
N GLN A 176 -65.93 2.62 23.57
CA GLN A 176 -65.59 4.00 24.01
C GLN A 176 -66.14 4.32 25.42
N PRO A 177 -65.61 5.34 26.13
CA PRO A 177 -66.04 6.76 25.99
C PRO A 177 -64.83 7.74 26.03
N GLY A 178 -64.84 9.03 25.68
CA GLY A 178 -65.85 10.04 25.32
C GLY A 178 -65.30 11.44 25.71
N GLY A 179 -65.58 12.50 24.92
CA GLY A 179 -65.42 13.94 25.27
C GLY A 179 -64.44 14.73 24.38
N ARG A 180 -64.93 15.54 23.42
CA ARG A 180 -65.07 17.04 23.42
C ARG A 180 -63.72 17.79 23.55
N GLU A 181 -63.35 18.82 22.78
CA GLU A 181 -64.11 19.79 21.97
C GLU A 181 -63.15 20.54 21.00
N THR A 182 -63.71 20.93 19.87
CA THR A 182 -63.44 22.07 18.95
C THR A 182 -62.40 23.15 19.36
N ALA A 183 -61.60 23.63 18.40
CA ALA A 183 -61.83 24.92 17.71
C ALA A 183 -60.58 25.45 16.95
N THR A 184 -60.77 25.62 15.63
CA THR A 184 -60.37 26.76 14.76
C THR A 184 -58.98 27.42 14.87
N GLY A 185 -58.30 27.47 13.71
CA GLY A 185 -57.20 28.41 13.40
C GLY A 185 -57.67 29.88 13.29
N PRO A 186 -56.81 30.81 12.82
CA PRO A 186 -56.62 30.92 11.37
C PRO A 186 -55.21 31.28 10.89
N GLN A 187 -55.01 31.04 9.58
CA GLN A 187 -53.94 31.57 8.72
C GLN A 187 -54.06 33.08 8.55
N ASP A 188 -52.93 33.75 8.30
CA ASP A 188 -52.91 34.93 7.45
C ASP A 188 -51.72 34.84 6.48
N ASP A 189 -52.03 35.05 5.20
CA ASP A 189 -51.15 35.01 4.05
C ASP A 189 -50.56 36.40 3.83
N THR A 190 -49.31 36.50 3.37
CA THR A 190 -48.90 37.61 2.50
C THR A 190 -47.70 37.19 1.65
N LYS A 191 -47.96 37.02 0.36
CA LYS A 191 -46.96 36.99 -0.71
C LYS A 191 -46.85 38.39 -1.29
N GLU A 192 -45.63 38.88 -1.46
CA GLU A 192 -45.30 39.86 -2.50
C GLU A 192 -44.02 39.42 -3.21
N SER A 193 -44.03 39.64 -4.52
CA SER A 193 -43.07 39.22 -5.54
C SER A 193 -42.81 40.39 -6.46
N GLU A 194 -41.58 40.55 -6.96
CA GLU A 194 -41.16 41.16 -8.26
C GLU A 194 -39.60 41.11 -8.30
N SER A 195 -38.92 40.38 -9.20
CA SER A 195 -38.52 40.65 -10.60
C SER A 195 -37.67 41.94 -10.76
N ASP A 196 -36.58 42.08 -11.54
CA ASP A 196 -35.99 41.41 -12.70
C ASP A 196 -34.59 42.06 -12.94
N SER A 197 -33.47 41.36 -13.25
CA SER A 197 -32.81 41.26 -14.58
C SER A 197 -31.32 41.72 -14.56
N GLY A 198 -30.43 41.06 -15.34
CA GLY A 198 -29.13 41.65 -15.77
C GLY A 198 -27.86 40.76 -15.82
N ALA A 199 -27.81 39.77 -16.73
CA ALA A 199 -26.68 39.20 -17.51
C ALA A 199 -25.21 39.13 -17.00
N GLY A 200 -24.55 37.96 -17.18
CA GLY A 200 -23.07 37.90 -17.31
C GLY A 200 -22.35 36.57 -16.98
N SER A 201 -22.52 35.55 -17.81
CA SER A 201 -21.90 34.20 -17.80
C SER A 201 -20.37 34.09 -17.59
N TRP A 202 -19.95 33.22 -16.65
CA TRP A 202 -18.82 32.28 -16.81
C TRP A 202 -19.19 30.94 -16.14
N ALA A 203 -19.23 29.85 -16.90
CA ALA A 203 -19.72 28.54 -16.48
C ALA A 203 -18.77 27.84 -15.50
N THR A 204 -19.24 27.65 -14.27
CA THR A 204 -18.70 26.73 -13.26
C THR A 204 -19.52 25.44 -13.25
N VAL A 205 -18.84 24.30 -13.35
CA VAL A 205 -19.43 22.97 -13.11
C VAL A 205 -19.71 22.81 -11.61
N SER A 206 -20.92 23.14 -11.19
CA SER A 206 -21.41 22.90 -9.82
C SER A 206 -21.93 21.47 -9.68
N ALA A 207 -21.24 20.67 -8.87
CA ALA A 207 -21.77 19.45 -8.27
C ALA A 207 -22.73 19.82 -7.13
N GLY A 208 -24.00 19.43 -7.29
CA GLY A 208 -25.10 19.75 -6.39
C GLY A 208 -24.97 19.13 -5.00
N THR A 209 -25.49 19.87 -4.02
CA THR A 209 -25.61 19.51 -2.61
C THR A 209 -26.75 18.51 -2.42
N GLY A 210 -26.56 17.54 -1.52
CA GLY A 210 -27.36 16.31 -1.45
C GLY A 210 -28.71 16.41 -0.73
N THR A 211 -29.49 15.34 -0.92
CA THR A 211 -30.63 14.93 -0.10
C THR A 211 -30.79 13.41 -0.21
N GLY A 212 -31.22 12.78 0.89
CA GLY A 212 -31.19 11.34 1.13
C GLY A 212 -31.74 10.45 0.02
N LEU A 213 -31.08 9.31 -0.16
CA LEU A 213 -31.58 8.23 -1.00
C LEU A 213 -32.80 7.60 -0.34
N ARG A 214 -33.99 8.02 -0.80
CA ARG A 214 -35.15 7.13 -0.87
C ARG A 214 -35.01 6.31 -2.14
N ALA A 215 -34.81 5.01 -1.97
CA ALA A 215 -34.97 4.04 -3.04
C ALA A 215 -36.45 3.96 -3.43
N ASN A 216 -36.75 4.15 -4.70
CA ASN A 216 -37.90 3.52 -5.31
C ASN A 216 -37.47 3.00 -6.68
N GLY A 217 -37.39 1.67 -6.80
CA GLY A 217 -37.02 1.00 -8.04
C GLY A 217 -38.15 1.08 -9.05
N SER A 218 -37.79 1.41 -10.29
CA SER A 218 -38.47 0.90 -11.46
C SER A 218 -37.43 0.23 -12.34
N THR A 219 -37.66 -1.04 -12.55
CA THR A 219 -36.85 -2.04 -13.23
C THR A 219 -36.79 -1.80 -14.74
N THR A 220 -35.58 -1.86 -15.29
CA THR A 220 -35.33 -2.64 -16.52
C THR A 220 -34.10 -3.50 -16.29
N ALA A 221 -34.33 -4.81 -16.29
CA ALA A 221 -33.37 -5.86 -15.99
C ALA A 221 -32.29 -6.01 -17.09
N ALA A 222 -31.04 -6.24 -16.68
CA ALA A 222 -30.19 -7.34 -17.15
C ALA A 222 -28.81 -7.28 -16.47
N GLY A 223 -28.39 -8.39 -15.86
CA GLY A 223 -26.99 -8.65 -15.47
C GLY A 223 -26.75 -8.68 -13.96
N GLY A 224 -26.57 -9.88 -13.40
CA GLY A 224 -26.27 -10.12 -11.99
C GLY A 224 -25.01 -9.38 -11.54
N GLY A 225 -25.20 -8.34 -10.72
CA GLY A 225 -24.12 -7.64 -10.04
C GLY A 225 -24.02 -8.17 -8.62
N ALA A 226 -22.85 -8.67 -8.26
CA ALA A 226 -22.48 -8.97 -6.88
C ALA A 226 -22.89 -7.85 -5.93
N SER A 227 -23.43 -8.20 -4.77
CA SER A 227 -23.84 -7.28 -3.70
C SER A 227 -22.68 -6.33 -3.36
N GLU A 228 -22.95 -5.08 -3.00
CA GLU A 228 -21.90 -4.16 -2.53
C GLU A 228 -21.08 -4.75 -1.39
N ALA A 229 -21.68 -5.59 -0.54
CA ALA A 229 -20.99 -6.34 0.51
C ALA A 229 -19.96 -7.33 -0.05
N GLU A 230 -20.30 -8.05 -1.12
CA GLU A 230 -19.39 -8.99 -1.80
C GLU A 230 -18.23 -8.24 -2.47
N ARG A 231 -18.48 -7.04 -3.00
CA ARG A 231 -17.43 -6.16 -3.53
C ARG A 231 -16.47 -5.70 -2.43
N PHE A 232 -16.99 -5.28 -1.27
CA PHE A 232 -16.15 -4.86 -0.15
C PHE A 232 -15.34 -6.02 0.45
N GLU A 233 -15.94 -7.20 0.58
CA GLU A 233 -15.25 -8.39 1.03
C GLU A 233 -14.17 -8.81 0.04
N ALA A 234 -14.47 -8.80 -1.26
CA ALA A 234 -13.48 -9.09 -2.31
C ALA A 234 -12.29 -8.13 -2.22
N VAL A 235 -12.51 -6.82 -2.10
CA VAL A 235 -11.42 -5.83 -1.99
C VAL A 235 -10.57 -6.06 -0.74
N LYS A 236 -11.20 -6.38 0.41
CA LYS A 236 -10.48 -6.68 1.65
C LYS A 236 -9.66 -7.98 1.55
N VAL A 237 -10.21 -9.01 0.93
CA VAL A 237 -9.52 -10.29 0.69
C VAL A 237 -8.35 -10.09 -0.27
N THR A 238 -8.52 -9.32 -1.34
CA THR A 238 -7.44 -8.97 -2.28
C THR A 238 -6.32 -8.20 -1.57
N LYS A 239 -6.66 -7.23 -0.73
CA LYS A 239 -5.69 -6.43 0.05
C LYS A 239 -4.87 -7.27 1.02
N SER A 240 -5.54 -8.11 1.81
CA SER A 240 -4.87 -9.00 2.75
C SER A 240 -4.02 -10.07 2.04
N SER A 241 -4.49 -10.56 0.90
CA SER A 241 -3.75 -11.50 0.04
C SER A 241 -2.51 -10.83 -0.56
N LEU A 242 -2.63 -9.59 -1.04
CA LEU A 242 -1.49 -8.82 -1.55
C LEU A 242 -0.42 -8.63 -0.46
N ALA A 243 -0.81 -8.12 0.71
CA ALA A 243 0.12 -7.90 1.82
C ALA A 243 0.84 -9.19 2.25
N ARG A 244 0.09 -10.31 2.32
CA ARG A 244 0.67 -11.62 2.62
C ARG A 244 1.60 -12.11 1.51
N GLY A 245 1.23 -11.93 0.25
CA GLY A 245 2.05 -12.30 -0.90
C GLY A 245 3.36 -11.53 -0.95
N LEU A 246 3.33 -10.21 -0.75
CA LEU A 246 4.53 -9.37 -0.66
C LEU A 246 5.44 -9.80 0.51
N SER A 247 4.86 -10.08 1.67
CA SER A 247 5.60 -10.61 2.82
C SER A 247 6.25 -11.97 2.53
N MET A 248 5.55 -12.88 1.85
CA MET A 248 6.09 -14.18 1.43
C MET A 248 7.19 -14.04 0.38
N PHE A 249 7.03 -13.10 -0.55
CA PHE A 249 8.00 -12.83 -1.60
C PHE A 249 9.31 -12.33 -0.99
N ASN A 250 9.21 -11.29 -0.16
CA ASN A 250 10.36 -10.69 0.54
C ASN A 250 10.95 -11.61 1.61
N GLY A 251 10.19 -12.59 2.10
CA GLY A 251 10.64 -13.65 3.00
C GLY A 251 11.47 -14.76 2.34
N GLY A 252 11.96 -14.56 1.11
CA GLY A 252 12.84 -15.49 0.39
C GLY A 252 12.12 -16.66 -0.28
N LYS A 253 10.80 -16.56 -0.52
CA LYS A 253 10.03 -17.59 -1.22
C LYS A 253 9.26 -17.00 -2.42
N PRO A 254 9.94 -16.34 -3.38
CA PRO A 254 9.28 -15.56 -4.42
C PRO A 254 8.38 -16.40 -5.32
N VAL A 255 8.81 -17.61 -5.71
CA VAL A 255 7.99 -18.53 -6.54
C VAL A 255 6.70 -18.94 -5.83
N LYS A 256 6.79 -19.32 -4.55
CA LYS A 256 5.61 -19.69 -3.76
C LYS A 256 4.68 -18.49 -3.53
N ALA A 257 5.24 -17.31 -3.35
CA ALA A 257 4.48 -16.08 -3.21
C ALA A 257 3.72 -15.73 -4.50
N MET A 258 4.37 -15.85 -5.66
CA MET A 258 3.71 -15.58 -6.95
C MET A 258 2.57 -16.56 -7.20
N ARG A 259 2.79 -17.86 -6.98
CA ARG A 259 1.71 -18.88 -7.08
C ARG A 259 0.55 -18.59 -6.14
N PHE A 260 0.83 -18.15 -4.91
CA PHE A 260 -0.20 -17.74 -3.97
C PHE A 260 -1.01 -16.55 -4.49
N LEU A 261 -0.33 -15.50 -4.99
CA LEU A 261 -0.97 -14.31 -5.53
C LEU A 261 -1.85 -14.61 -6.75
N ILE A 262 -1.38 -15.48 -7.65
CA ILE A 262 -2.14 -15.98 -8.81
C ILE A 262 -3.37 -16.75 -8.33
N SER A 263 -3.21 -17.69 -7.39
CA SER A 263 -4.33 -18.49 -6.86
C SER A 263 -5.41 -17.66 -6.15
N ARG A 264 -5.05 -16.45 -5.71
CA ARG A 264 -5.96 -15.49 -5.06
C ARG A 264 -6.54 -14.47 -6.03
N GLY A 265 -6.23 -14.56 -7.32
CA GLY A 265 -6.67 -13.62 -8.35
C GLY A 265 -6.09 -12.21 -8.19
N VAL A 266 -5.01 -12.06 -7.41
CA VAL A 266 -4.31 -10.77 -7.24
C VAL A 266 -3.42 -10.49 -8.46
N VAL A 267 -2.85 -11.55 -9.02
CA VAL A 267 -2.02 -11.52 -10.23
C VAL A 267 -2.74 -12.35 -11.30
N GLU A 268 -2.78 -11.83 -12.52
CA GLU A 268 -3.29 -12.57 -13.66
C GLU A 268 -2.40 -13.79 -13.92
N ASP A 269 -3.02 -14.95 -14.18
CA ASP A 269 -2.33 -16.22 -14.46
C ASP A 269 -1.73 -16.24 -15.88
N SER A 270 -0.80 -15.33 -16.13
CA SER A 270 -0.10 -15.20 -17.40
C SER A 270 1.31 -14.62 -17.18
N PRO A 271 2.31 -14.97 -18.02
CA PRO A 271 3.65 -14.40 -17.93
C PRO A 271 3.66 -12.86 -17.99
N ALA A 272 2.79 -12.29 -18.83
CA ALA A 272 2.61 -10.85 -18.93
C ALA A 272 2.02 -10.24 -17.65
N GLY A 273 1.01 -10.90 -17.05
CA GLY A 273 0.42 -10.50 -15.78
C GLY A 273 1.43 -10.47 -14.64
N VAL A 274 2.26 -11.50 -14.54
CA VAL A 274 3.36 -11.58 -13.58
C VAL A 274 4.37 -10.44 -13.80
N ALA A 275 4.79 -10.21 -15.05
CA ALA A 275 5.73 -9.14 -15.38
C ALA A 275 5.18 -7.75 -15.01
N VAL A 276 3.92 -7.47 -15.32
CA VAL A 276 3.24 -6.21 -14.94
C VAL A 276 3.19 -6.06 -13.42
N PHE A 277 2.88 -7.13 -12.69
CA PHE A 277 2.86 -7.11 -11.23
C PHE A 277 4.24 -6.79 -10.64
N LEU A 278 5.30 -7.48 -11.08
CA LEU A 278 6.66 -7.27 -10.60
C LEU A 278 7.13 -5.82 -10.81
N ARG A 279 6.74 -5.19 -11.93
CA ARG A 279 7.02 -3.78 -12.21
C ARG A 279 6.20 -2.84 -11.34
N ALA A 280 4.89 -3.07 -11.25
CA ALA A 280 3.99 -2.23 -10.48
C ALA A 280 4.36 -2.17 -8.99
N HIS A 281 4.91 -3.27 -8.46
CA HIS A 281 5.31 -3.40 -7.06
C HIS A 281 6.82 -3.37 -6.84
N ALA A 282 7.62 -2.90 -7.80
CA ALA A 282 9.08 -2.97 -7.70
C ALA A 282 9.65 -2.23 -6.47
N ALA A 283 8.97 -1.19 -5.97
CA ALA A 283 9.36 -0.46 -4.77
C ALA A 283 9.06 -1.21 -3.45
N ASP A 284 8.11 -2.14 -3.48
CA ASP A 284 7.67 -2.92 -2.31
C ASP A 284 8.31 -4.31 -2.24
N LEU A 285 8.95 -4.75 -3.33
CA LEU A 285 9.59 -6.05 -3.46
C LEU A 285 11.07 -5.98 -3.06
N ASP A 286 11.54 -7.00 -2.36
CA ASP A 286 12.96 -7.12 -2.03
C ASP A 286 13.79 -7.34 -3.32
N PRO A 287 14.82 -6.51 -3.59
CA PRO A 287 15.60 -6.60 -4.81
C PRO A 287 16.31 -7.94 -5.00
N ALA A 288 16.71 -8.63 -3.92
CA ALA A 288 17.36 -9.94 -4.03
C ALA A 288 16.32 -11.02 -4.36
N ALA A 289 15.15 -10.99 -3.74
CA ALA A 289 14.05 -11.89 -4.06
C ALA A 289 13.54 -11.69 -5.51
N MET A 290 13.54 -10.45 -6.02
CA MET A 290 13.18 -10.16 -7.41
C MET A 290 14.19 -10.77 -8.39
N GLY A 291 15.48 -10.61 -8.13
CA GLY A 291 16.52 -11.23 -8.95
C GLY A 291 16.45 -12.76 -8.92
N GLU A 292 16.21 -13.34 -7.75
CA GLU A 292 16.04 -14.78 -7.58
C GLU A 292 14.84 -15.32 -8.37
N TYR A 293 13.73 -14.58 -8.40
CA TYR A 293 12.55 -14.94 -9.19
C TYR A 293 12.82 -14.87 -10.69
N LEU A 294 13.36 -13.75 -11.17
CA LEU A 294 13.63 -13.52 -12.59
C LEU A 294 14.72 -14.48 -13.12
N GLY A 295 15.63 -14.93 -12.27
CA GLY A 295 16.66 -15.91 -12.63
C GLY A 295 16.18 -17.37 -12.65
N HIS A 296 14.94 -17.67 -12.27
CA HIS A 296 14.45 -19.05 -12.19
C HIS A 296 14.34 -19.71 -13.59
N HIS A 297 14.34 -21.05 -13.62
CA HIS A 297 14.41 -21.84 -14.87
C HIS A 297 13.13 -22.60 -15.22
N GLU A 298 12.07 -22.41 -14.43
CA GLU A 298 10.79 -23.08 -14.65
C GLU A 298 9.99 -22.31 -15.70
N ASP A 299 9.16 -22.99 -16.49
CA ASP A 299 8.53 -22.44 -17.70
C ASP A 299 7.79 -21.11 -17.44
N LEU A 300 6.99 -21.04 -16.38
CA LEU A 300 6.22 -19.83 -16.04
C LEU A 300 7.16 -18.68 -15.65
N GLU A 301 8.12 -18.95 -14.77
CA GLU A 301 9.05 -17.93 -14.26
C GLU A 301 9.99 -17.42 -15.38
N LEU A 302 10.46 -18.32 -16.24
CA LEU A 302 11.29 -18.00 -17.39
C LEU A 302 10.52 -17.16 -18.40
N ALA A 303 9.29 -17.56 -18.76
CA ALA A 303 8.42 -16.78 -19.63
C ALA A 303 8.08 -15.41 -19.02
N ALA A 304 7.88 -15.33 -17.70
CA ALA A 304 7.64 -14.07 -17.00
C ALA A 304 8.87 -13.16 -17.03
N MET A 305 10.09 -13.70 -16.96
CA MET A 305 11.33 -12.94 -17.13
C MET A 305 11.42 -12.35 -18.54
N HIS A 306 11.17 -13.13 -19.60
CA HIS A 306 11.15 -12.59 -20.97
C HIS A 306 10.08 -11.50 -21.13
N ALA A 307 8.86 -11.74 -20.62
CA ALA A 307 7.78 -10.74 -20.63
C ALA A 307 8.12 -9.48 -19.80
N TYR A 308 8.93 -9.63 -18.75
CA TYR A 308 9.45 -8.51 -17.97
C TYR A 308 10.43 -7.70 -18.82
N VAL A 309 11.44 -8.34 -19.42
CA VAL A 309 12.46 -7.69 -20.25
C VAL A 309 11.84 -7.03 -21.49
N ASP A 310 10.83 -7.65 -22.11
CA ASP A 310 10.16 -7.14 -23.31
C ASP A 310 9.41 -5.81 -23.10
N GLN A 311 9.12 -5.45 -21.85
CA GLN A 311 8.51 -4.17 -21.50
C GLN A 311 9.54 -3.03 -21.37
N GLU A 312 10.84 -3.32 -21.39
CA GLU A 312 11.89 -2.30 -21.40
C GLU A 312 11.97 -1.61 -22.76
N ARG A 313 12.44 -0.37 -22.75
CA ARG A 313 12.67 0.43 -23.96
C ARG A 313 14.07 1.01 -23.92
N TYR A 314 14.96 0.44 -24.72
CA TYR A 314 16.38 0.82 -24.77
C TYR A 314 16.75 1.66 -26.00
N GLY A 315 15.78 2.02 -26.83
CA GLY A 315 16.03 2.74 -28.09
C GLY A 315 16.80 4.04 -27.86
N GLY A 316 17.96 4.17 -28.52
CA GLY A 316 18.83 5.33 -28.44
C GLY A 316 19.66 5.46 -27.15
N MET A 317 19.57 4.49 -26.25
CA MET A 317 20.42 4.42 -25.06
C MET A 317 21.74 3.72 -25.40
N SER A 318 22.84 4.10 -24.74
CA SER A 318 24.05 3.27 -24.76
C SER A 318 23.85 2.02 -23.89
N ILE A 319 24.57 0.94 -24.21
CA ILE A 319 24.41 -0.35 -23.51
C ILE A 319 24.67 -0.24 -22.00
N ASP A 320 25.61 0.60 -21.57
CA ASP A 320 25.87 0.85 -20.15
C ASP A 320 24.72 1.59 -19.45
N ALA A 321 24.04 2.50 -20.14
CA ALA A 321 22.87 3.19 -19.60
C ALA A 321 21.65 2.27 -19.54
N ALA A 322 21.44 1.45 -20.58
CA ALA A 322 20.40 0.42 -20.61
C ALA A 322 20.61 -0.61 -19.50
N LEU A 323 21.84 -1.10 -19.32
CA LEU A 323 22.18 -2.08 -18.27
C LEU A 323 21.98 -1.50 -16.87
N ARG A 324 22.31 -0.22 -16.65
CA ARG A 324 22.00 0.48 -15.39
C ARG A 324 20.51 0.54 -15.11
N SER A 325 19.69 0.82 -16.12
CA SER A 325 18.22 0.84 -15.99
C SER A 325 17.71 -0.57 -15.65
N PHE A 326 18.19 -1.57 -16.38
CA PHE A 326 17.79 -2.97 -16.23
C PHE A 326 18.09 -3.52 -14.84
N LEU A 327 19.26 -3.19 -14.27
CA LEU A 327 19.70 -3.68 -12.96
C LEU A 327 19.28 -2.79 -11.78
N MET A 328 18.54 -1.69 -12.02
CA MET A 328 18.07 -0.81 -10.95
C MET A 328 17.02 -1.45 -10.02
N PRO A 329 15.99 -2.17 -10.54
CA PRO A 329 14.91 -2.69 -9.69
C PRO A 329 15.25 -3.99 -8.94
N PHE A 330 16.29 -4.73 -9.35
CA PHE A 330 16.65 -6.01 -8.72
C PHE A 330 18.16 -6.20 -8.59
N ARG A 331 18.57 -7.15 -7.75
CA ARG A 331 19.98 -7.56 -7.60
C ARG A 331 20.23 -8.82 -8.40
N LEU A 332 21.39 -8.89 -9.06
CA LEU A 332 21.80 -10.10 -9.76
C LEU A 332 21.95 -11.28 -8.77
N PRO A 333 21.42 -12.46 -9.10
CA PRO A 333 21.65 -13.67 -8.32
C PRO A 333 23.14 -14.04 -8.27
N GLY A 334 23.55 -14.80 -7.26
CA GLY A 334 24.95 -15.27 -7.15
C GLY A 334 25.29 -16.47 -8.06
N GLU A 335 24.28 -17.18 -8.56
CA GLU A 335 24.48 -18.36 -9.42
C GLU A 335 24.73 -17.94 -10.87
N ALA A 336 25.84 -18.41 -11.45
CA ALA A 336 26.26 -18.05 -12.81
C ALA A 336 25.16 -18.32 -13.86
N GLN A 337 24.47 -19.46 -13.77
CA GLN A 337 23.39 -19.82 -14.70
C GLN A 337 22.20 -18.87 -14.66
N LYS A 338 21.92 -18.22 -13.52
CA LYS A 338 20.83 -17.26 -13.38
C LYS A 338 21.22 -15.91 -13.99
N ILE A 339 22.46 -15.48 -13.76
CA ILE A 339 23.01 -14.26 -14.37
C ILE A 339 23.01 -14.40 -15.89
N ASP A 340 23.46 -15.55 -16.39
CA ASP A 340 23.52 -15.89 -17.81
C ASP A 340 22.20 -15.64 -18.53
N ARG A 341 21.09 -16.23 -18.05
CA ARG A 341 19.74 -16.04 -18.61
C ARG A 341 19.30 -14.58 -18.64
N LEU A 342 19.57 -13.84 -17.57
CA LEU A 342 19.20 -12.42 -17.47
C LEU A 342 19.98 -11.57 -18.47
N MET A 343 21.27 -11.88 -18.67
CA MET A 343 22.13 -11.16 -19.61
C MET A 343 21.82 -11.49 -21.06
N GLU A 344 21.47 -12.74 -21.37
CA GLU A 344 21.03 -13.15 -22.69
C GLU A 344 19.73 -12.43 -23.09
N ALA A 345 18.71 -12.47 -22.22
CA ALA A 345 17.46 -11.76 -22.46
C ALA A 345 17.66 -10.24 -22.59
N PHE A 346 18.52 -9.64 -21.76
CA PHE A 346 18.88 -8.22 -21.87
C PHE A 346 19.53 -7.91 -23.22
N ALA A 347 20.50 -8.70 -23.65
CA ALA A 347 21.25 -8.48 -24.88
C ALA A 347 20.34 -8.58 -26.11
N GLU A 348 19.51 -9.62 -26.19
CA GLU A 348 18.51 -9.79 -27.25
C GLU A 348 17.57 -8.58 -27.33
N ARG A 349 17.08 -8.11 -26.18
CA ARG A 349 16.20 -6.96 -26.12
C ARG A 349 16.89 -5.68 -26.55
N TYR A 350 18.13 -5.46 -26.10
CA TYR A 350 18.90 -4.28 -26.46
C TYR A 350 19.14 -4.19 -27.97
N VAL A 351 19.56 -5.29 -28.60
CA VAL A 351 19.82 -5.34 -30.05
C VAL A 351 18.53 -5.13 -30.84
N ARG A 352 17.40 -5.67 -30.37
CA ARG A 352 16.09 -5.46 -30.98
C ARG A 352 15.66 -3.98 -30.98
N ASP A 353 15.92 -3.27 -29.88
CA ASP A 353 15.60 -1.85 -29.74
C ASP A 353 16.63 -0.92 -30.43
N ASN A 354 17.84 -1.42 -30.71
CA ASN A 354 18.95 -0.66 -31.30
C ASN A 354 19.55 -1.39 -32.52
N PRO A 355 18.79 -1.55 -33.62
CA PRO A 355 19.25 -2.26 -34.80
C PRO A 355 20.47 -1.58 -35.41
N GLY A 356 21.49 -2.37 -35.77
CA GLY A 356 22.71 -1.89 -36.41
C GLY A 356 23.80 -1.37 -35.47
N VAL A 357 23.56 -1.32 -34.15
CA VAL A 357 24.61 -0.99 -33.17
C VAL A 357 25.59 -2.14 -32.98
N PHE A 358 25.08 -3.37 -32.89
CA PHE A 358 25.88 -4.59 -32.77
C PHE A 358 25.73 -5.46 -34.01
N ARG A 359 26.75 -6.28 -34.30
CA ARG A 359 26.71 -7.27 -35.38
C ARG A 359 25.68 -8.38 -35.10
N ASN A 360 25.61 -8.83 -33.85
CA ASN A 360 24.75 -9.91 -33.36
C ASN A 360 24.48 -9.75 -31.85
N ALA A 361 23.58 -10.58 -31.31
CA ALA A 361 23.25 -10.57 -29.87
C ALA A 361 24.44 -10.98 -29.00
N ASP A 362 25.29 -11.89 -29.48
CA ASP A 362 26.49 -12.37 -28.76
C ASP A 362 27.46 -11.23 -28.44
N ALA A 363 27.63 -10.27 -29.35
CA ALA A 363 28.46 -9.09 -29.11
C ALA A 363 27.90 -8.19 -28.00
N ALA A 364 26.58 -7.99 -27.96
CA ALA A 364 25.93 -7.23 -26.90
C ALA A 364 25.99 -7.98 -25.56
N TYR A 365 25.82 -9.30 -25.58
CA TYR A 365 25.92 -10.18 -24.42
C TYR A 365 27.34 -10.15 -23.79
N VAL A 366 28.39 -10.35 -24.61
CA VAL A 366 29.78 -10.30 -24.13
C VAL A 366 30.12 -8.93 -23.56
N LEU A 367 29.68 -7.85 -24.23
CA LEU A 367 29.90 -6.51 -23.70
C LEU A 367 29.14 -6.26 -22.38
N ALA A 368 27.92 -6.76 -22.22
CA ALA A 368 27.19 -6.66 -20.96
C ALA A 368 27.94 -7.35 -19.80
N PHE A 369 28.49 -8.55 -20.04
CA PHE A 369 29.35 -9.24 -19.07
C PHE A 369 30.65 -8.48 -18.78
N ALA A 370 31.31 -7.96 -19.82
CA ALA A 370 32.50 -7.13 -19.66
C ALA A 370 32.22 -5.89 -18.81
N VAL A 371 31.06 -5.25 -18.98
CA VAL A 371 30.64 -4.11 -18.15
C VAL A 371 30.41 -4.51 -16.70
N ILE A 372 29.80 -5.67 -16.43
CA ILE A 372 29.62 -6.18 -15.06
C ILE A 372 30.97 -6.48 -14.42
N MET A 373 31.87 -7.17 -15.13
CA MET A 373 33.22 -7.45 -14.65
C MET A 373 34.02 -6.17 -14.38
N LEU A 374 33.95 -5.19 -15.28
CA LEU A 374 34.56 -3.87 -15.09
C LEU A 374 33.97 -3.16 -13.86
N ASN A 375 32.66 -3.24 -13.64
CA ASN A 375 32.04 -2.62 -12.48
C ASN A 375 32.54 -3.25 -11.16
N THR A 376 32.59 -4.58 -11.10
CA THR A 376 33.15 -5.30 -9.95
C THR A 376 34.63 -4.96 -9.75
N ASP A 377 35.42 -4.92 -10.83
CA ASP A 377 36.83 -4.57 -10.75
C ASP A 377 37.06 -3.12 -10.31
N ALA A 378 36.32 -2.15 -10.85
CA ALA A 378 36.54 -0.72 -10.61
C ALA A 378 36.07 -0.24 -9.23
N HIS A 379 35.05 -0.88 -8.65
CA HIS A 379 34.43 -0.44 -7.39
C HIS A 379 34.67 -1.38 -6.20
N ASN A 380 35.34 -2.53 -6.41
CA ASN A 380 35.76 -3.41 -5.31
C ASN A 380 36.98 -2.81 -4.56
N PRO A 381 36.91 -2.56 -3.24
CA PRO A 381 38.03 -2.03 -2.47
C PRO A 381 39.21 -3.01 -2.34
N LEU A 382 38.98 -4.32 -2.54
CA LEU A 382 39.99 -5.37 -2.43
C LEU A 382 40.74 -5.66 -3.75
N ALA A 383 40.43 -4.96 -4.84
CA ALA A 383 41.07 -5.19 -6.13
C ALA A 383 42.53 -4.67 -6.13
N GLU A 384 43.50 -5.58 -6.24
CA GLU A 384 44.93 -5.27 -6.23
C GLU A 384 45.42 -4.66 -7.56
N ARG A 385 44.85 -5.08 -8.69
CA ARG A 385 45.18 -4.57 -10.02
C ARG A 385 43.89 -4.30 -10.80
N ARG A 386 43.68 -3.03 -11.15
CA ARG A 386 42.52 -2.59 -11.92
C ARG A 386 42.68 -2.91 -13.40
N LEU A 387 41.58 -3.25 -14.05
CA LEU A 387 41.47 -3.39 -15.50
C LEU A 387 41.62 -2.01 -16.14
N ASP A 388 42.56 -1.87 -17.08
CA ASP A 388 42.76 -0.63 -17.84
C ASP A 388 41.90 -0.60 -19.11
N ARG A 389 41.89 0.54 -19.81
CA ARG A 389 41.10 0.71 -21.05
C ARG A 389 41.43 -0.34 -22.11
N ALA A 390 42.71 -0.63 -22.29
CA ALA A 390 43.17 -1.60 -23.27
C ALA A 390 42.71 -3.02 -22.91
N GLY A 391 42.79 -3.40 -21.64
CA GLY A 391 42.28 -4.68 -21.13
C GLY A 391 40.76 -4.80 -21.27
N PHE A 392 40.01 -3.73 -21.00
CA PHE A 392 38.56 -3.72 -21.21
C PHE A 392 38.19 -3.92 -22.68
N VAL A 393 38.82 -3.19 -23.60
CA VAL A 393 38.58 -3.35 -25.05
C VAL A 393 38.88 -4.79 -25.48
N ALA A 394 40.01 -5.36 -25.04
CA ALA A 394 40.39 -6.73 -25.37
C ALA A 394 39.37 -7.79 -24.89
N MET A 395 38.75 -7.57 -23.73
CA MET A 395 37.72 -8.47 -23.16
C MET A 395 36.42 -8.49 -23.98
N THR A 396 36.19 -7.46 -24.80
CA THR A 396 35.00 -7.34 -25.64
C THR A 396 35.20 -7.87 -27.07
N SER A 397 36.40 -8.37 -27.38
CA SER A 397 36.74 -8.82 -28.72
C SER A 397 36.25 -10.25 -28.99
N LEU A 398 35.52 -10.41 -30.09
CA LEU A 398 34.91 -11.65 -30.53
C LEU A 398 35.48 -12.11 -31.88
N PRO A 399 35.50 -13.43 -32.17
CA PRO A 399 35.87 -13.93 -33.49
C PRO A 399 34.95 -13.37 -34.59
N THR A 400 35.52 -13.03 -35.74
CA THR A 400 34.75 -12.68 -36.94
C THR A 400 34.18 -13.94 -37.61
N GLU A 401 32.95 -13.86 -38.12
CA GLU A 401 32.22 -14.99 -38.75
C GLU A 401 32.78 -15.37 -40.15
N ASP A 402 33.72 -14.59 -40.69
CA ASP A 402 34.32 -14.82 -41.99
C ASP A 402 35.36 -15.96 -41.94
N GLY A 403 34.86 -17.20 -41.90
CA GLY A 403 35.41 -18.54 -42.24
C GLY A 403 36.90 -18.79 -42.54
N GLY A 404 37.85 -17.98 -42.10
CA GLY A 404 39.22 -18.00 -42.61
C GLY A 404 40.18 -17.13 -41.80
N GLY A 405 40.39 -17.48 -40.54
CA GLY A 405 41.57 -17.05 -39.78
C GLY A 405 41.31 -16.02 -38.69
N GLY A 406 40.97 -16.50 -37.50
CA GLY A 406 41.43 -16.00 -36.18
C GLY A 406 41.46 -14.50 -35.87
N THR A 407 40.77 -13.64 -36.63
CA THR A 407 40.73 -12.20 -36.36
C THR A 407 39.65 -11.93 -35.32
N TYR A 408 40.04 -11.18 -34.28
CA TYR A 408 39.16 -10.78 -33.19
C TYR A 408 38.84 -9.31 -33.37
N GLU A 409 37.56 -8.98 -33.37
CA GLU A 409 37.10 -7.61 -33.47
C GLU A 409 36.33 -7.22 -32.21
N PRO A 410 36.52 -5.99 -31.69
CA PRO A 410 35.79 -5.52 -30.52
C PRO A 410 34.29 -5.44 -30.79
N ALA A 411 33.48 -5.63 -29.74
CA ALA A 411 32.02 -5.61 -29.83
C ALA A 411 31.45 -4.27 -30.34
N LEU A 412 32.17 -3.16 -30.13
CA LEU A 412 31.85 -1.81 -30.60
C LEU A 412 33.14 -1.07 -31.03
N PRO A 413 33.02 0.06 -31.75
CA PRO A 413 34.18 0.91 -32.02
C PRO A 413 34.94 1.28 -30.75
N VAL A 414 36.28 1.26 -30.82
CA VAL A 414 37.16 1.46 -29.65
C VAL A 414 36.82 2.73 -28.85
N ARG A 415 36.52 3.84 -29.54
CA ARG A 415 36.13 5.10 -28.89
C ARG A 415 34.87 4.98 -28.04
N GLU A 416 33.90 4.18 -28.47
CA GLU A 416 32.67 3.96 -27.71
C GLU A 416 32.93 3.10 -26.48
N LEU A 417 33.75 2.05 -26.62
CA LEU A 417 34.18 1.20 -25.52
C LEU A 417 34.97 1.96 -24.46
N GLU A 418 35.89 2.83 -24.87
CA GLU A 418 36.61 3.72 -23.95
C GLU A 418 35.66 4.70 -23.24
N GLY A 419 34.66 5.22 -23.96
CA GLY A 419 33.62 6.05 -23.37
C GLY A 419 32.75 5.29 -22.35
N ILE A 420 32.42 4.03 -22.63
CA ILE A 420 31.73 3.13 -21.68
C ILE A 420 32.61 2.94 -20.44
N TYR A 421 33.88 2.59 -20.63
CA TYR A 421 34.84 2.41 -19.54
C TYR A 421 34.87 3.62 -18.61
N ASP A 422 35.04 4.82 -19.17
CA ASP A 422 35.12 6.06 -18.39
C ASP A 422 33.83 6.29 -17.57
N ARG A 423 32.66 6.01 -18.15
CA ARG A 423 31.37 6.15 -17.44
C ARG A 423 31.18 5.12 -16.34
N ILE A 424 31.63 3.88 -16.53
CA ILE A 424 31.56 2.82 -15.49
C ILE A 424 32.50 3.13 -14.33
N VAL A 425 33.74 3.52 -14.62
CA VAL A 425 34.72 3.89 -13.59
C VAL A 425 34.28 5.13 -12.82
N ALA A 426 33.72 6.13 -13.51
CA ALA A 426 33.25 7.36 -12.85
C ALA A 426 32.01 7.16 -11.98
N LYS A 427 31.13 6.21 -12.31
CA LYS A 427 29.87 5.98 -11.60
C LYS A 427 29.58 4.49 -11.46
N GLU A 428 29.54 3.99 -10.23
CA GLU A 428 29.17 2.60 -9.94
C GLU A 428 27.78 2.24 -10.49
N ILE A 429 27.67 1.08 -11.14
CA ILE A 429 26.38 0.38 -11.30
C ILE A 429 26.11 -0.31 -9.97
N VAL A 430 25.00 0.03 -9.31
CA VAL A 430 24.63 -0.54 -8.00
C VAL A 430 24.19 -1.99 -8.19
N VAL A 431 25.14 -2.88 -8.45
CA VAL A 431 24.98 -4.32 -8.56
C VAL A 431 25.36 -4.88 -7.19
N ARG A 432 24.53 -4.69 -6.17
CA ARG A 432 24.84 -5.27 -4.85
C ARG A 432 24.66 -6.79 -4.92
N SER A 433 25.72 -7.51 -5.27
CA SER A 433 25.82 -8.96 -5.09
C SER A 433 25.74 -9.31 -3.61
N ALA A 434 25.14 -10.46 -3.27
CA ALA A 434 25.14 -10.97 -1.91
C ALA A 434 26.60 -11.09 -1.40
N PRO A 435 26.87 -10.82 -0.11
CA PRO A 435 28.17 -11.14 0.45
C PRO A 435 28.40 -12.64 0.28
N VAL A 436 29.50 -13.01 -0.37
CA VAL A 436 29.97 -14.40 -0.42
C VAL A 436 30.08 -14.85 1.03
N GLY A 437 29.23 -15.80 1.42
CA GLY A 437 29.23 -16.35 2.76
C GLY A 437 30.62 -16.89 3.07
N GLY A 438 31.32 -16.22 3.99
CA GLY A 438 32.54 -16.72 4.60
C GLY A 438 32.21 -17.95 5.42
N GLY A 439 32.13 -19.10 4.75
CA GLY A 439 32.07 -20.42 5.37
C GLY A 439 33.46 -21.02 5.43
N GLY A 440 33.96 -21.21 6.66
CA GLY A 440 34.87 -22.30 6.97
C GLY A 440 36.27 -21.90 7.47
N GLY A 441 36.49 -22.11 8.75
CA GLY A 441 37.80 -22.19 9.39
C GLY A 441 37.63 -22.32 10.89
N GLY A 442 37.41 -23.55 11.35
CA GLY A 442 37.40 -23.90 12.77
C GLY A 442 38.78 -23.86 13.41
#